data_AF-A0AAQ2Y4V0-F1
#
_entry.id   AF-A0AAQ2Y4V0-F1
#
_cell.length_a   1.000
_cell.length_b   1.000
_cell.length_c   1.000
_cell.angle_alpha   90.00
_cell.angle_beta   90.00
_cell.angle_gamma   90.00
#
_symmetry.space_group_name_H-M   'P 1'
#
loop_
_entity.id
_entity.type
_entity.pdbx_description
1 polymer ?
#
loop_
_entity_poly.entity_id
_entity_poly.type
_entity_poly.pdbx_seq_one_letter_code
_entity_poly.pdbx_strand_id
1 'polypeptide(L)'
;MIYAIPNDGERVANHFVKAPYIAIYSDTEGLLKNLANIASMPQAGCKAKSQLIQSLQEYQVDAVLVRNIGERALGKLLSSGKQVFKLSTRSSLDDVMGVPRLPLTVATQGRPSTNHAKKGGCGGCVSKKAPSLLINPQSQSKNTLMTLRPTKLKALVSSYVKEVK
;
A
#
# COMPACT_ATOMS: atom_id res chain seq x y z
N MET A 1 -4.79 -25.10 -2.29
CA MET A 1 -4.61 -23.76 -2.89
C MET A 1 -4.20 -22.79 -1.80
N ILE A 2 -3.35 -21.82 -2.14
CA ILE A 2 -2.92 -20.73 -1.26
C ILE A 2 -3.60 -19.43 -1.67
N TYR A 3 -4.23 -18.78 -0.69
CA TYR A 3 -4.95 -17.53 -0.81
C TYR A 3 -4.20 -16.37 -0.18
N ALA A 4 -4.25 -15.21 -0.80
CA ALA A 4 -3.89 -13.94 -0.18
C ALA A 4 -5.15 -13.14 0.17
N ILE A 5 -5.28 -12.76 1.44
CA ILE A 5 -6.46 -12.10 1.97
C ILE A 5 -6.04 -10.80 2.68
N PRO A 6 -6.35 -9.62 2.12
CA PRO A 6 -6.04 -8.35 2.75
C PRO A 6 -6.91 -8.18 4.01
N ASN A 7 -6.31 -7.80 5.12
CA ASN A 7 -7.02 -7.63 6.40
C ASN A 7 -6.56 -6.39 7.18
N ASP A 8 -7.40 -5.94 8.10
CA ASP A 8 -7.11 -4.83 9.02
C ASP A 8 -6.65 -5.29 10.41
N GLY A 9 -6.30 -6.57 10.56
CA GLY A 9 -5.94 -7.21 11.82
C GLY A 9 -7.02 -8.16 12.33
N GLU A 10 -8.28 -7.92 11.97
CA GLU A 10 -9.43 -8.72 12.43
C GLU A 10 -10.29 -9.21 11.26
N ARG A 11 -10.55 -8.33 10.28
CA ARG A 11 -11.52 -8.58 9.21
C ARG A 11 -10.89 -8.37 7.85
N VAL A 12 -11.52 -8.92 6.81
CA VAL A 12 -11.10 -8.65 5.44
C VAL A 12 -11.20 -7.15 5.16
N ALA A 13 -10.08 -6.57 4.74
CA ALA A 13 -9.95 -5.15 4.47
C ALA A 13 -10.70 -4.75 3.20
N ASN A 14 -11.21 -3.53 3.18
CA ASN A 14 -12.01 -3.05 2.06
C ASN A 14 -11.16 -2.80 0.80
N HIS A 15 -9.88 -2.51 0.94
CA HIS A 15 -8.97 -2.15 -0.15
C HIS A 15 -7.71 -2.99 -0.12
N PHE A 16 -7.45 -3.74 -1.18
CA PHE A 16 -6.31 -4.65 -1.26
C PHE A 16 -4.96 -3.96 -0.98
N VAL A 17 -4.60 -2.92 -1.74
CA VAL A 17 -3.28 -2.27 -1.64
C VAL A 17 -3.10 -1.48 -0.33
N LYS A 18 -4.19 -0.98 0.24
CA LYS A 18 -4.16 -0.14 1.46
C LYS A 18 -4.34 -0.95 2.74
N ALA A 19 -4.59 -2.25 2.64
CA ALA A 19 -4.76 -3.10 3.81
C ALA A 19 -3.46 -3.13 4.61
N PRO A 20 -3.48 -2.94 5.94
CA PRO A 20 -2.28 -2.95 6.76
C PRO A 20 -1.62 -4.33 6.79
N TYR A 21 -2.39 -5.41 6.57
CA TYR A 21 -1.87 -6.76 6.52
C TYR A 21 -2.39 -7.57 5.34
N ILE A 22 -1.61 -8.57 4.93
CA ILE A 22 -2.00 -9.61 3.97
C ILE A 22 -1.83 -10.97 4.65
N ALA A 23 -2.95 -11.66 4.86
CA ALA A 23 -2.96 -13.03 5.35
C ALA A 23 -2.69 -13.99 4.19
N ILE A 24 -1.74 -14.89 4.36
CA ILE A 24 -1.48 -16.04 3.51
C ILE A 24 -2.20 -17.23 4.14
N TYR A 25 -3.19 -17.75 3.44
CA TYR A 25 -4.11 -18.76 3.94
C TYR A 25 -4.07 -19.99 3.03
N SER A 26 -3.89 -21.18 3.59
CA SER A 26 -3.99 -22.45 2.89
C SER A 26 -5.37 -23.06 3.10
N ASP A 27 -5.95 -23.59 2.04
CA ASP A 27 -7.22 -24.33 2.10
C ASP A 27 -7.15 -25.56 3.04
N THR A 28 -5.96 -26.13 3.23
CA THR A 28 -5.74 -27.35 4.04
C THR A 28 -5.26 -27.05 5.46
N GLU A 29 -4.40 -26.05 5.63
CA GLU A 29 -3.72 -25.76 6.90
C GLU A 29 -4.25 -24.51 7.61
N GLY A 30 -5.14 -23.75 6.96
CA GLY A 30 -5.65 -22.50 7.49
C GLY A 30 -4.66 -21.34 7.35
N LEU A 31 -4.62 -20.44 8.33
CA LEU A 31 -3.75 -19.26 8.28
C LEU A 31 -2.27 -19.66 8.44
N LEU A 32 -1.48 -19.50 7.37
CA LEU A 32 -0.05 -19.77 7.39
C LEU A 32 0.77 -18.60 7.95
N LYS A 33 0.40 -17.37 7.54
CA LYS A 33 1.15 -16.17 7.93
C LYS A 33 0.31 -14.91 7.76
N ASN A 34 0.51 -13.91 8.62
CA ASN A 34 -0.05 -12.57 8.42
C ASN A 34 1.08 -11.55 8.24
N LEU A 35 1.19 -11.00 7.04
CA LEU A 35 2.30 -10.14 6.62
C LEU A 35 1.93 -8.67 6.78
N ALA A 36 2.78 -7.89 7.43
CA ALA A 36 2.65 -6.43 7.44
C ALA A 36 2.87 -5.87 6.03
N ASN A 37 1.95 -5.03 5.57
CA ASN A 37 1.99 -4.42 4.26
C ASN A 37 2.61 -3.02 4.32
N ILE A 38 3.88 -2.93 3.93
CA ILE A 38 4.61 -1.66 3.78
C ILE A 38 3.91 -0.72 2.79
N ALA A 39 3.22 -1.24 1.77
CA ALA A 39 2.50 -0.44 0.78
C ALA A 39 1.27 0.31 1.33
N SER A 40 0.82 -0.02 2.54
CA SER A 40 -0.25 0.68 3.24
C SER A 40 0.21 1.99 3.90
N MET A 41 1.51 2.16 4.14
CA MET A 41 2.04 3.33 4.85
C MET A 41 1.89 4.63 4.03
N PRO A 42 1.65 5.79 4.68
CA PRO A 42 1.46 7.06 3.97
C PRO A 42 2.63 7.48 3.08
N GLN A 43 3.85 7.10 3.47
CA GLN A 43 5.09 7.39 2.74
C GLN A 43 5.38 6.36 1.63
N ALA A 44 4.52 5.36 1.45
CA ALA A 44 4.74 4.28 0.50
C ALA A 44 4.56 4.76 -0.94
N GLY A 45 5.68 4.83 -1.66
CA GLY A 45 5.70 5.15 -3.08
C GLY A 45 5.15 4.03 -3.97
N CYS A 46 5.14 4.28 -5.29
CA CYS A 46 4.69 3.30 -6.30
C CYS A 46 5.47 1.98 -6.27
N LYS A 47 6.73 2.01 -5.82
CA LYS A 47 7.60 0.82 -5.69
C LYS A 47 7.06 -0.15 -4.66
N ALA A 48 6.69 0.32 -3.46
CA ALA A 48 6.13 -0.51 -2.39
C ALA A 48 4.85 -1.24 -2.83
N LYS A 49 3.98 -0.56 -3.57
CA LYS A 49 2.74 -1.16 -4.12
C LYS A 49 3.01 -2.26 -5.14
N SER A 50 4.10 -2.15 -5.90
CA SER A 50 4.49 -3.18 -6.87
C SER A 50 5.19 -4.35 -6.18
N GLN A 51 6.01 -4.08 -5.16
CA GLN A 51 6.65 -5.11 -4.33
C GLN A 51 5.63 -6.00 -3.63
N LEU A 52 4.51 -5.45 -3.15
CA LEU A 52 3.43 -6.27 -2.58
C LEU A 52 2.89 -7.32 -3.57
N ILE A 53 2.77 -6.99 -4.86
CA ILE A 53 2.28 -7.95 -5.86
C ILE A 53 3.36 -9.02 -6.13
N GLN A 54 4.64 -8.62 -6.13
CA GLN A 54 5.77 -9.54 -6.28
C GLN A 54 5.90 -10.49 -5.09
N SER A 55 5.71 -10.01 -3.85
CA SER A 55 5.80 -10.88 -2.68
C SER A 55 4.75 -12.00 -2.70
N LEU A 56 3.58 -11.78 -3.31
CA LEU A 56 2.60 -12.87 -3.51
C LEU A 56 3.11 -14.00 -4.42
N GLN A 57 4.14 -13.78 -5.23
CA GLN A 57 4.77 -14.84 -6.00
C GLN A 57 5.69 -15.69 -5.12
N GLU A 58 6.41 -15.07 -4.19
CA GLU A 58 7.29 -15.75 -3.23
C GLU A 58 6.52 -16.73 -2.34
N TYR A 59 5.29 -16.38 -1.95
CA TYR A 59 4.40 -17.22 -1.14
C TYR A 59 3.55 -18.20 -1.97
N GLN A 60 3.84 -18.37 -3.27
CA GLN A 60 3.12 -19.28 -4.17
C GLN A 60 1.58 -19.10 -4.11
N VAL A 61 1.12 -17.85 -4.00
CA VAL A 61 -0.31 -17.55 -3.91
C VAL A 61 -0.99 -17.86 -5.25
N ASP A 62 -1.95 -18.77 -5.22
CA ASP A 62 -2.79 -19.15 -6.35
C ASP A 62 -3.88 -18.10 -6.62
N ALA A 63 -4.52 -17.63 -5.54
CA ALA A 63 -5.70 -16.79 -5.61
C ALA A 63 -5.69 -15.64 -4.59
N VAL A 64 -6.29 -14.50 -4.94
CA VAL A 64 -6.44 -13.35 -4.03
C VAL A 64 -7.92 -13.10 -3.77
N LEU A 65 -8.31 -13.13 -2.49
CA LEU A 65 -9.69 -12.82 -2.08
C LEU A 65 -9.76 -11.36 -1.65
N VAL A 66 -10.61 -10.56 -2.27
CA VAL A 66 -10.66 -9.10 -2.03
C VAL A 66 -12.08 -8.58 -1.89
N ARG A 67 -12.26 -7.49 -1.14
CA ARG A 67 -13.51 -6.70 -1.17
C ARG A 67 -13.53 -5.78 -2.38
N ASN A 68 -12.54 -4.91 -2.48
CA ASN A 68 -12.33 -4.02 -3.62
C ASN A 68 -10.86 -3.97 -4.01
N ILE A 69 -10.64 -3.93 -5.32
CA ILE A 69 -9.33 -3.83 -5.94
C ILE A 69 -9.35 -2.76 -7.02
N GLY A 70 -8.25 -2.03 -7.19
CA GLY A 70 -8.09 -1.08 -8.28
C GLY A 70 -7.73 -1.79 -9.58
N GLU A 71 -8.21 -1.28 -10.71
CA GLU A 71 -8.00 -1.83 -12.06
C GLU A 71 -6.52 -2.17 -12.34
N ARG A 72 -5.59 -1.27 -12.00
CA ARG A 72 -4.14 -1.50 -12.22
C ARG A 72 -3.58 -2.67 -11.40
N ALA A 73 -4.05 -2.84 -10.16
CA ALA A 73 -3.60 -3.94 -9.31
C ALA A 73 -4.21 -5.26 -9.78
N LEU A 74 -5.49 -5.24 -10.16
CA LEU A 74 -6.17 -6.38 -10.75
C LEU A 74 -5.47 -6.84 -12.04
N GLY A 75 -5.21 -5.93 -12.97
CA GLY A 75 -4.50 -6.24 -14.21
C GLY A 75 -3.15 -6.90 -13.96
N LYS A 76 -2.36 -6.39 -13.00
CA LYS A 76 -1.07 -7.00 -12.63
C LYS A 76 -1.21 -8.41 -12.04
N LEU A 77 -2.20 -8.65 -11.18
CA LEU A 77 -2.45 -9.98 -10.63
C LEU A 77 -2.84 -10.97 -11.72
N LEU A 78 -3.76 -10.58 -12.60
CA LEU A 78 -4.20 -11.41 -13.73
C LEU A 78 -3.06 -11.70 -14.70
N SER A 79 -2.25 -10.70 -15.06
CA SER A 79 -1.06 -10.89 -15.92
C SER A 79 0.01 -11.77 -15.27
N SER A 80 0.02 -11.89 -13.94
CA SER A 80 0.91 -12.81 -13.21
C SER A 80 0.34 -14.23 -13.07
N GLY A 81 -0.78 -14.53 -13.73
CA GLY A 81 -1.44 -15.85 -13.69
C GLY A 81 -2.23 -16.12 -12.41
N LYS A 82 -2.42 -15.12 -11.55
CA LYS A 82 -3.14 -15.28 -10.28
C LYS A 82 -4.63 -15.12 -10.49
N GLN A 83 -5.41 -15.96 -9.81
CA GLN A 83 -6.86 -15.80 -9.76
C GLN A 83 -7.23 -14.69 -8.78
N VAL A 84 -8.27 -13.93 -9.07
CA VAL A 84 -8.76 -12.89 -8.16
C VAL A 84 -10.26 -13.08 -7.97
N PHE A 85 -10.70 -13.13 -6.73
CA PHE A 85 -12.10 -13.27 -6.38
C PHE A 85 -12.57 -12.10 -5.52
N LYS A 86 -13.71 -11.53 -5.88
CA LYS A 86 -14.40 -10.50 -5.12
C LYS A 86 -15.38 -11.14 -4.13
N LEU A 87 -15.22 -10.86 -2.85
CA LEU A 87 -16.14 -11.30 -1.81
C LEU A 87 -17.41 -10.45 -1.83
N SER A 88 -18.57 -11.07 -1.59
CA SER A 88 -19.88 -10.40 -1.56
C SER A 88 -20.07 -9.55 -0.30
N THR A 89 -19.67 -10.04 0.87
CA THR A 89 -19.76 -9.34 2.17
C THR A 89 -18.40 -9.21 2.87
N ARG A 90 -18.34 -8.34 3.89
CA ARG A 90 -17.16 -8.17 4.73
C ARG A 90 -17.22 -9.19 5.86
N SER A 91 -16.27 -10.11 5.90
CA SER A 91 -16.18 -11.17 6.92
C SER A 91 -14.96 -11.00 7.82
N SER A 92 -14.94 -11.75 8.91
CA SER A 92 -13.73 -12.12 9.65
C SER A 92 -12.77 -12.90 8.74
N LEU A 93 -11.52 -13.08 9.19
CA LEU A 93 -10.59 -13.99 8.51
C LEU A 93 -11.02 -15.45 8.64
N ASP A 94 -11.64 -15.84 9.75
CA ASP A 94 -12.06 -17.23 10.00
C ASP A 94 -13.23 -17.65 9.09
N ASP A 95 -14.18 -16.75 8.84
CA ASP A 95 -15.40 -17.06 8.06
C ASP A 95 -15.24 -16.81 6.56
N VAL A 96 -14.10 -16.26 6.13
CA VAL A 96 -13.89 -15.76 4.74
C VAL A 96 -14.09 -16.84 3.68
N MET A 97 -13.79 -18.10 4.02
CA MET A 97 -13.88 -19.24 3.10
C MET A 97 -15.33 -19.63 2.82
N GLY A 98 -16.27 -19.33 3.73
CA GLY A 98 -17.70 -19.56 3.52
C GLY A 98 -18.42 -18.44 2.76
N VAL A 99 -17.75 -17.32 2.49
CA VAL A 99 -18.37 -16.16 1.84
C VAL A 99 -18.48 -16.38 0.33
N PRO A 100 -19.66 -16.12 -0.27
CA PRO A 100 -19.81 -16.16 -1.72
C PRO A 100 -18.82 -15.23 -2.43
N ARG A 101 -18.15 -15.76 -3.45
CA ARG A 101 -17.05 -15.10 -4.17
C ARG A 101 -17.30 -15.07 -5.68
N LEU A 102 -17.05 -13.93 -6.30
CA LEU A 102 -17.21 -13.71 -7.74
C LEU A 102 -15.83 -13.61 -8.40
N PRO A 103 -15.53 -14.39 -9.47
CA PRO A 103 -14.26 -14.26 -10.17
C PRO A 103 -14.15 -12.90 -10.88
N LEU A 104 -12.99 -12.28 -10.77
CA LEU A 104 -12.59 -11.13 -11.57
C LEU A 104 -11.61 -11.61 -12.64
N THR A 105 -11.99 -11.47 -13.90
CA THR A 105 -11.24 -12.03 -15.05
C THR A 105 -10.65 -10.94 -15.94
N VAL A 106 -11.15 -9.70 -15.85
CA VAL A 106 -10.65 -8.57 -16.65
C VAL A 106 -10.35 -7.37 -15.75
N ALA A 107 -9.31 -6.62 -16.10
CA ALA A 107 -8.84 -5.49 -15.30
C ALA A 107 -9.92 -4.41 -15.08
N THR A 108 -10.79 -4.19 -16.07
CA THR A 108 -11.87 -3.19 -16.05
C THR A 108 -12.94 -3.44 -14.99
N GLN A 109 -13.01 -4.65 -14.42
CA GLN A 109 -13.87 -4.94 -13.26
C GLN A 109 -13.34 -4.31 -11.96
N GLY A 110 -12.08 -3.87 -11.95
CA GLY A 110 -11.48 -3.14 -10.84
C GLY A 110 -11.88 -1.67 -10.82
N ARG A 111 -11.64 -1.00 -9.69
CA ARG A 111 -11.93 0.44 -9.55
C ARG A 111 -10.99 1.27 -10.44
N PRO A 112 -11.50 2.19 -11.27
CA PRO A 112 -10.67 3.01 -12.14
C PRO A 112 -9.77 3.94 -11.32
N SER A 113 -8.55 4.17 -11.80
CA SER A 113 -7.63 5.09 -11.12
C SER A 113 -7.91 6.54 -11.53
N THR A 114 -8.70 7.25 -10.71
CA THR A 114 -9.07 8.67 -10.94
C THR A 114 -7.86 9.61 -11.04
N ASN A 115 -6.73 9.26 -10.42
CA ASN A 115 -5.52 10.08 -10.40
C ASN A 115 -4.63 9.95 -11.66
N HIS A 116 -4.84 8.92 -12.49
CA HIS A 116 -4.05 8.74 -13.73
C HIS A 116 -4.79 9.23 -14.98
N ALA A 117 -6.11 9.34 -14.97
CA ALA A 117 -6.82 9.97 -16.08
C ALA A 117 -6.41 11.45 -16.29
N LYS A 118 -5.99 12.14 -15.21
CA LYS A 118 -5.54 13.54 -15.25
C LYS A 118 -4.03 13.72 -15.47
N LYS A 119 -3.23 12.66 -15.37
CA LYS A 119 -1.80 12.68 -15.69
C LYS A 119 -1.61 11.71 -16.85
N GLY A 120 -1.52 12.27 -18.06
CA GLY A 120 -1.14 11.54 -19.28
C GLY A 120 -0.08 10.49 -18.95
N GLY A 121 -0.30 9.28 -19.46
CA GLY A 121 0.30 8.05 -18.99
C GLY A 121 1.77 8.16 -18.60
N CYS A 122 2.16 7.42 -17.56
CA CYS A 122 3.57 7.16 -17.28
C CYS A 122 4.11 6.27 -18.41
N GLY A 123 4.44 6.90 -19.54
CA GLY A 123 5.19 6.35 -20.65
C GLY A 123 6.59 6.94 -20.65
N GLY A 124 7.59 6.09 -20.83
CA GLY A 124 8.91 6.51 -21.29
C GLY A 124 9.90 6.87 -20.19
N CYS A 125 10.64 5.86 -19.74
CA CYS A 125 12.07 6.01 -19.56
C CYS A 125 12.69 6.47 -20.88
N VAL A 126 12.99 7.76 -21.04
CA VAL A 126 13.89 8.27 -22.08
C VAL A 126 14.88 9.24 -21.45
N SER A 127 16.12 8.80 -21.36
CA SER A 127 17.29 9.61 -21.04
C SER A 127 17.55 10.62 -22.16
N LYS A 128 17.50 11.92 -21.87
CA LYS A 128 18.21 12.97 -22.63
C LYS A 128 18.72 14.05 -21.66
N LYS A 129 20.05 14.13 -21.49
CA LYS A 129 20.81 15.35 -21.11
C LYS A 129 20.63 16.40 -22.23
N ALA A 130 20.73 17.73 -22.10
CA ALA A 130 21.07 18.72 -21.05
C ALA A 130 20.53 20.12 -21.51
N PRO A 131 21.17 21.29 -21.25
CA PRO A 131 20.86 22.27 -20.20
C PRO A 131 20.37 23.65 -20.72
N SER A 132 19.77 24.46 -19.85
CA SER A 132 19.73 25.95 -19.97
C SER A 132 19.25 26.50 -18.61
N LEU A 133 20.11 27.13 -17.80
CA LEU A 133 20.41 28.56 -17.82
C LEU A 133 19.27 29.38 -18.43
N LEU A 134 18.46 30.04 -17.60
CA LEU A 134 18.15 31.46 -17.72
C LEU A 134 17.43 31.97 -16.45
N ILE A 135 17.80 33.19 -16.12
CA ILE A 135 17.62 33.98 -14.91
C ILE A 135 16.19 34.50 -14.76
N ASN A 136 15.74 34.80 -13.54
CA ASN A 136 14.92 36.01 -13.36
C ASN A 136 15.27 36.74 -12.04
N PRO A 137 15.47 38.08 -12.07
CA PRO A 137 16.08 38.86 -10.99
C PRO A 137 15.05 39.58 -10.10
N GLN A 138 15.56 39.98 -8.92
CA GLN A 138 15.17 41.13 -8.10
C GLN A 138 13.75 41.23 -7.52
N SER A 139 13.67 41.07 -6.20
CA SER A 139 13.02 42.07 -5.35
C SER A 139 13.73 42.12 -3.99
N GLN A 140 14.47 43.20 -3.78
CA GLN A 140 14.93 43.62 -2.46
C GLN A 140 13.70 44.13 -1.67
N SER A 141 13.64 43.86 -0.37
CA SER A 141 13.96 44.91 0.61
C SER A 141 13.58 44.52 2.04
N LYS A 142 14.35 45.12 2.96
CA LYS A 142 14.07 45.47 4.36
C LYS A 142 14.56 44.49 5.43
N ASN A 143 15.74 44.86 5.94
CA ASN A 143 16.19 44.71 7.32
C ASN A 143 15.04 44.74 8.34
N THR A 144 15.00 43.76 9.24
CA THR A 144 14.56 43.99 10.61
C THR A 144 15.40 43.11 11.54
N LEU A 145 16.32 43.77 12.22
CA LEU A 145 17.02 43.33 13.42
C LEU A 145 15.98 43.10 14.52
N MET A 146 15.99 41.95 15.20
CA MET A 146 16.08 41.88 16.68
C MET A 146 15.80 40.50 17.28
N THR A 147 16.75 40.10 18.13
CA THR A 147 16.59 39.39 19.41
C THR A 147 16.26 37.89 19.39
N LEU A 148 17.29 37.12 19.74
CA LEU A 148 17.22 35.77 20.27
C LEU A 148 16.42 35.78 21.59
N ARG A 149 15.39 34.91 21.68
CA ARG A 149 14.75 34.56 22.96
C ARG A 149 15.26 33.18 23.40
N PRO A 150 15.87 33.05 24.59
CA PRO A 150 16.08 31.75 25.19
C PRO A 150 14.81 31.34 25.92
N THR A 151 14.15 30.25 25.52
CA THR A 151 13.06 29.67 26.30
C THR A 151 13.34 28.21 26.64
N LYS A 152 13.78 28.04 27.88
CA LYS A 152 13.40 26.97 28.84
C LYS A 152 13.56 25.52 28.34
N LEU A 153 14.74 24.98 28.60
CA LEU A 153 14.94 23.55 28.81
C LEU A 153 14.76 23.26 30.31
N LYS A 154 13.64 22.65 30.73
CA LYS A 154 13.54 21.92 32.00
C LYS A 154 12.30 21.03 32.05
N ALA A 155 12.56 19.76 32.36
CA ALA A 155 11.67 18.75 32.94
C ALA A 155 10.59 18.19 31.98
N LEU A 156 10.37 16.89 31.77
CA LEU A 156 10.50 15.70 32.61
C LEU A 156 10.80 14.48 31.72
N VAL A 157 11.95 13.84 31.89
CA VAL A 157 12.08 12.39 31.59
C VAL A 157 11.95 11.70 32.94
N SER A 158 10.71 11.34 33.25
CA SER A 158 10.36 10.39 34.30
C SER A 158 9.60 9.26 33.61
N SER A 159 10.00 8.03 33.93
CA SER A 159 9.34 6.74 33.71
C SER A 159 10.06 5.82 32.73
N TYR A 160 10.29 4.58 33.21
CA TYR A 160 10.93 3.40 32.60
C TYR A 160 12.47 3.44 32.60
N VAL A 161 13.21 2.65 33.37
CA VAL A 161 13.10 1.19 33.54
C VAL A 161 13.50 0.76 34.95
N LYS A 162 12.59 -0.03 35.52
CA LYS A 162 12.72 -0.95 36.66
C LYS A 162 13.41 -2.23 36.14
N GLU A 163 14.21 -2.88 36.98
CA GLU A 163 14.83 -4.22 36.74
C GLU A 163 15.96 -4.18 35.68
N VAL A 164 17.19 -4.62 35.95
CA VAL A 164 17.60 -6.00 36.24
C VAL A 164 19.01 -5.98 36.86
N LYS A 165 19.17 -6.73 37.95
CA LYS A 165 20.40 -7.25 38.61
C LYS A 165 21.42 -6.27 39.17
#